data_AF-A0A497BP55-F1
#
_entry.id   AF-A0A497BP55-F1
#
_cell.length_a   1.000
_cell.length_b   1.000
_cell.length_c   1.000
_cell.angle_alpha   90.00
_cell.angle_beta   90.00
_cell.angle_gamma   90.00
#
_symmetry.space_group_name_H-M   'P 1'
#
loop_
_entity.id
_entity.type
_entity.pdbx_description
1 polymer ?
#
loop_
_entity_poly.entity_id
_entity_poly.type
_entity_poly.pdbx_seq_one_letter_code
_entity_poly.pdbx_strand_id
1 'polypeptide(L)'
;MSPQIELQNLLFDIQSIEDELRRFERKYRLRSAVFYSMVMDGTLEQSEEFIKWLGLYEILQRREKQYADLASRTVSTIAPYINAVAYA
;
A
#
# COMPACT_ATOMS: atom_id res chain seq x y z
N MET A 1 -0.70 19.08 -10.26
CA MET A 1 0.50 18.20 -10.22
C MET A 1 0.36 17.18 -11.35
N SER A 2 1.44 16.69 -11.96
CA SER A 2 1.34 15.68 -13.03
C SER A 2 1.00 14.30 -12.42
N PRO A 3 0.14 13.48 -13.07
CA PRO A 3 -0.21 12.13 -12.61
C PRO A 3 1.00 11.23 -12.38
N GLN A 4 2.07 11.40 -13.16
CA GLN A 4 3.31 10.63 -13.05
C GLN A 4 4.05 10.93 -11.73
N ILE A 5 4.12 12.21 -11.35
CA ILE A 5 4.75 12.63 -10.08
C ILE A 5 3.93 12.12 -8.89
N GLU A 6 2.60 12.15 -9.00
CA GLU A 6 1.73 11.64 -7.94
C GLU A 6 1.85 10.12 -7.75
N LEU A 7 1.93 9.34 -8.84
CA LEU A 7 2.23 7.90 -8.77
C LEU A 7 3.59 7.62 -8.12
N GLN A 8 4.62 8.40 -8.46
CA GLN A 8 5.95 8.25 -7.87
C GLN A 8 5.93 8.53 -6.36
N ASN A 9 5.23 9.58 -5.93
CA ASN A 9 5.09 9.91 -4.52
C ASN A 9 4.33 8.82 -3.76
N LEU A 10 3.22 8.32 -4.31
CA LEU A 10 2.46 7.22 -3.72
C LEU A 10 3.31 5.95 -3.59
N LEU A 11 4.12 5.63 -4.61
CA LEU A 11 5.01 4.48 -4.56
C LEU A 11 6.07 4.64 -3.45
N PHE A 12 6.66 5.82 -3.32
CA PHE A 12 7.64 6.09 -2.27
C PHE A 12 7.02 6.01 -0.87
N ASP A 13 5.82 6.56 -0.69
CA ASP A 13 5.07 6.48 0.57
C ASP A 13 4.77 5.03 0.94
N ILE A 14 4.29 4.23 -0.02
CA ILE A 14 4.01 2.79 0.17
C ILE A 14 5.28 2.08 0.65
N GLN A 15 6.39 2.24 -0.08
CA GLN A 15 7.66 1.60 0.27
C GLN A 15 8.12 1.98 1.68
N SER A 16 8.07 3.27 2.02
CA SER A 16 8.44 3.76 3.35
C SER A 16 7.61 3.13 4.47
N ILE A 17 6.29 3.00 4.27
CA ILE A 17 5.41 2.37 5.26
C ILE A 17 5.69 0.86 5.37
N GLU A 18 5.93 0.18 4.25
CA GLU A 18 6.31 -1.23 4.25
C GLU A 18 7.63 -1.47 5.00
N ASP A 19 8.63 -0.58 4.85
CA ASP A 19 9.88 -0.59 5.60
C ASP A 19 9.66 -0.53 7.11
N GLU A 20 8.73 0.31 7.57
CA GLU A 20 8.34 0.38 8.97
C GLU A 20 7.62 -0.88 9.44
N LEU A 21 6.63 -1.35 8.68
CA LEU A 21 5.85 -2.55 8.99
C LEU A 21 6.75 -3.80 9.10
N ARG A 22 7.78 -3.92 8.25
CA ARG A 22 8.77 -5.01 8.30
C ARG A 22 9.50 -5.11 9.64
N ARG A 23 9.55 -4.06 10.46
CA ARG A 23 10.12 -4.13 11.82
C ARG A 23 9.21 -4.95 12.75
N PHE A 24 7.91 -4.72 12.68
CA PHE A 24 6.91 -5.48 13.44
C PHE A 24 6.80 -6.91 12.94
N GLU A 25 6.78 -7.13 11.61
CA GLU A 25 6.71 -8.48 11.04
C GLU A 25 7.89 -9.36 11.47
N ARG A 26 9.10 -8.78 11.56
CA ARG A 26 10.27 -9.50 12.07
C ARG A 26 10.16 -9.80 13.56
N LYS A 27 9.64 -8.85 14.36
CA LYS A 27 9.46 -9.02 15.80
C LYS A 27 8.45 -10.11 16.13
N TYR A 28 7.29 -10.08 15.48
CA TYR A 28 6.18 -11.01 15.72
C TYR A 28 6.21 -12.27 14.83
N ARG A 29 7.12 -12.32 13.86
CA ARG A 29 7.27 -13.41 12.87
C ARG A 29 5.99 -13.72 12.09
N LEU A 30 5.16 -12.69 11.88
CA LEU A 30 3.90 -12.76 11.16
C LEU A 30 3.82 -11.64 10.13
N ARG A 31 3.22 -11.92 8.97
CA ARG A 31 2.91 -10.89 7.98
C ARG A 31 1.84 -9.95 8.53
N SER A 32 1.92 -8.67 8.18
CA SER A 32 0.98 -7.66 8.66
C SER A 32 -0.48 -8.00 8.32
N ALA A 33 -0.74 -8.59 7.15
CA ALA A 33 -2.07 -9.05 6.78
C ALA A 33 -2.62 -10.16 7.70
N VAL A 34 -1.77 -11.13 8.08
CA VAL A 34 -2.14 -12.22 9.00
C VAL A 34 -2.32 -11.69 10.41
N PHE A 35 -1.47 -10.74 10.82
CA PHE A 35 -1.59 -10.11 12.11
C PHE A 35 -2.90 -9.33 12.19
N TYR A 36 -3.24 -8.54 11.15
CA TYR A 36 -4.47 -7.74 11.05
C TYR A 36 -5.75 -8.56 11.17
N SER A 37 -5.83 -9.75 10.59
CA SER A 37 -7.04 -10.58 10.73
C SER A 37 -7.28 -10.96 12.20
N MET A 38 -6.22 -11.27 12.96
CA MET A 38 -6.34 -11.60 14.39
C MET A 38 -6.84 -10.40 15.22
N VAL A 39 -6.53 -9.18 14.77
CA VAL A 39 -7.00 -7.92 15.38
C VAL A 39 -8.49 -7.76 15.25
N MET A 40 -9.00 -7.97 14.04
CA MET A 40 -10.41 -7.79 13.73
C MET A 40 -11.27 -8.81 14.48
N ASP A 41 -10.70 -9.96 14.85
CA ASP A 41 -11.34 -10.99 15.66
C ASP A 41 -11.43 -10.62 17.16
N GLY A 42 -11.04 -9.39 17.53
CA GLY A 42 -11.21 -8.83 18.89
C GLY A 42 -10.17 -9.31 19.90
N THR A 43 -9.14 -10.01 19.45
CA THR A 43 -8.07 -10.50 20.33
C THR A 43 -6.95 -9.49 20.36
N LEU A 44 -7.00 -8.48 21.24
CA LEU A 44 -5.89 -7.53 21.27
C LEU A 44 -5.50 -6.78 22.53
N GLU A 45 -4.18 -6.79 22.73
CA GLU A 45 -3.38 -6.01 23.67
C GLU A 45 -3.33 -4.52 23.26
N GLN A 46 -3.78 -3.63 24.15
CA GLN A 46 -3.70 -2.18 23.99
C GLN A 46 -2.27 -1.64 24.23
N SER A 47 -1.27 -2.19 23.54
CA SER A 47 0.09 -1.64 23.59
C SER A 47 0.25 -0.48 22.61
N GLU A 48 1.02 0.53 22.99
CA GLU A 48 1.34 1.68 22.14
C GLU A 48 1.98 1.24 20.80
N GLU A 49 2.85 0.23 20.87
CA GLU A 49 3.48 -0.38 19.70
C GLU A 49 2.45 -0.95 18.74
N PHE A 50 1.43 -1.61 19.27
CA PHE A 50 0.38 -2.19 18.45
C PHE A 50 -0.50 -1.12 17.79
N ILE A 51 -0.89 -0.09 18.54
CA ILE A 51 -1.65 1.06 18.00
C ILE A 51 -0.89 1.70 16.84
N LYS A 52 0.43 1.88 16.99
CA LYS A 52 1.29 2.41 15.92
C LYS A 52 1.29 1.49 14.70
N TRP A 53 1.47 0.18 14.89
CA TRP A 53 1.45 -0.78 13.79
C TRP A 53 0.12 -0.76 13.04
N LEU A 54 -1.01 -0.75 13.76
CA LEU A 54 -2.35 -0.74 13.16
C LEU A 54 -2.54 0.50 12.30
N GLY A 55 -2.16 1.68 12.81
CA GLY A 55 -2.23 2.93 12.06
C GLY A 55 -1.38 2.89 10.78
N LEU A 56 -0.15 2.37 10.84
CA LEU A 56 0.70 2.20 9.66
C LEU A 56 0.06 1.28 8.62
N TYR A 57 -0.49 0.15 9.06
CA TYR A 57 -1.11 -0.81 8.15
C TYR A 57 -2.35 -0.25 7.46
N GLU A 58 -3.20 0.49 8.18
CA GLU A 58 -4.34 1.16 7.57
C GLU A 58 -3.94 2.27 6.60
N ILE A 59 -2.85 3.00 6.88
CA ILE A 59 -2.31 3.99 5.93
C ILE A 59 -1.82 3.28 4.68
N LEU A 60 -1.09 2.18 4.80
CA LEU A 60 -0.62 1.37 3.67
C LEU A 60 -1.79 0.99 2.76
N GLN A 61 -2.85 0.39 3.31
CA GLN A 61 -4.03 -0.02 2.54
C GLN A 61 -4.68 1.14 1.78
N ARG A 62 -4.76 2.33 2.41
CA ARG A 62 -5.28 3.53 1.75
C ARG A 62 -4.38 4.00 0.60
N ARG A 63 -3.06 3.97 0.79
CA ARG A 63 -2.09 4.38 -0.24
C ARG A 63 -2.06 3.40 -1.42
N GLU A 64 -2.09 2.10 -1.15
CA GLU A 64 -2.18 1.07 -2.18
C GLU A 64 -3.45 1.22 -3.02
N LYS A 65 -4.60 1.48 -2.38
CA LYS A 65 -5.85 1.76 -3.09
C LYS A 65 -5.75 3.01 -3.96
N GLN A 66 -5.21 4.11 -3.42
CA GLN A 66 -5.00 5.35 -4.19
C GLN A 66 -4.07 5.13 -5.38
N TYR A 67 -2.99 4.38 -5.18
CA TYR A 67 -2.06 4.03 -6.26
C TYR A 67 -2.75 3.21 -7.34
N ALA A 68 -3.50 2.15 -6.97
CA ALA A 68 -4.22 1.32 -7.92
C ALA A 68 -5.27 2.11 -8.72
N ASP A 69 -6.01 3.00 -8.06
CA ASP A 69 -7.01 3.87 -8.69
C ASP A 69 -6.34 4.85 -9.69
N LEU A 70 -5.21 5.45 -9.32
CA LEU A 70 -4.49 6.38 -10.20
C LEU A 70 -3.78 5.66 -11.34
N ALA A 71 -3.18 4.51 -11.07
CA ALA A 71 -2.48 3.69 -12.06
C ALA A 71 -3.46 3.16 -13.11
N SER A 72 -4.62 2.64 -12.70
CA SER A 72 -5.64 2.13 -13.62
C SER A 72 -6.19 3.23 -14.55
N ARG A 73 -6.41 4.45 -14.04
CA ARG A 73 -6.79 5.62 -14.85
C ARG A 73 -5.71 6.00 -15.84
N THR A 74 -4.45 6.02 -15.40
CA THR A 74 -3.30 6.35 -16.24
C THR A 74 -3.13 5.32 -17.36
N VAL A 75 -3.15 4.03 -17.03
CA VAL A 75 -3.05 2.92 -17.99
C VAL A 75 -4.20 2.95 -18.99
N SER A 76 -5.44 3.12 -18.54
CA SER A 76 -6.61 3.20 -19.44
C SER A 76 -6.51 4.36 -20.43
N THR A 77 -5.83 5.45 -20.04
CA THR A 77 -5.61 6.62 -20.91
C THR A 77 -4.56 6.34 -21.99
N ILE A 78 -3.50 5.59 -21.67
CA ILE A 78 -2.37 5.35 -22.59
C ILE A 78 -2.44 4.03 -23.36
N ALA A 79 -3.20 3.04 -22.86
CA ALA A 79 -3.34 1.71 -23.46
C ALA A 79 -3.78 1.73 -24.94
N PRO A 80 -4.70 2.61 -25.39
CA PRO A 80 -5.06 2.70 -26.81
C PRO A 80 -3.88 3.08 -27.71
N TYR A 81 -2.98 3.93 -27.22
CA TYR A 81 -1.82 4.42 -27.97
C TYR A 81 -0.67 3.41 -28.00
N ILE A 82 -0.46 2.68 -26.89
CA ILE A 82 0.55 1.61 -26.83
C ILE A 82 0.18 0.46 -27.77
N ASN A 83 -1.10 0.06 -27.77
CA ASN A 83 -1.56 -1.02 -28.65
C ASN A 83 -1.50 -0.60 -30.14
N ALA A 84 -1.79 0.65 -30.49
CA ALA A 84 -1.72 1.12 -31.87
C ALA A 84 -0.30 1.09 -32.46
N VAL A 85 0.74 1.31 -31.64
CA VAL A 85 2.15 1.22 -32.06
C VAL A 85 2.64 -0.24 -32.12
N ALA A 86 2.08 -1.13 -31.32
CA ALA A 86 2.46 -2.54 -31.30
C ALA A 86 1.97 -3.36 -32.51
N TYR A 87 1.01 -2.83 -33.27
CA TYR A 87 0.47 -3.46 -34.49
C TYR A 87 0.78 -2.67 -35.78
N ALA A 88 1.68 -1.68 -35.71
CA ALA A 88 2.20 -0.93 -36.86
C ALA A 88 3.59 -1.42 -37.26
#